data_AF-A0A7L6N4Q7-F1
#
_entry.id   AF-A0A7L6N4Q7-F1
#
_cell.length_a   1.000
_cell.length_b   1.000
_cell.length_c   1.000
_cell.angle_alpha   90.00
_cell.angle_beta   90.00
_cell.angle_gamma   90.00
#
_symmetry.space_group_name_H-M   'P 1'
#
loop_
_entity.id
_entity.type
_entity.pdbx_description
1 polymer ?
#
loop_
_entity_poly.entity_id
_entity_poly.type
_entity_poly.pdbx_seq_one_letter_code
_entity_poly.pdbx_strand_id
1 'polypeptide(L)'
;MIETALLIATIILVILTFVGLYRAVVGPTVEDRMVAINMIATKVTTIIVMIALLQNQKFFVDVALVYALLGFITTIGLAKLLMKGKLGK
;
A
#
# COMPACT_ATOMS: atom_id res chain seq x y z
N MET A 1 -4.55 24.22 10.97
CA MET A 1 -3.46 24.24 9.97
C MET A 1 -2.92 22.85 9.70
N ILE A 2 -2.44 22.11 10.72
CA ILE A 2 -1.90 20.75 10.55
C ILE A 2 -2.99 19.76 10.09
N GLU A 3 -4.18 19.78 10.70
CA GLU A 3 -5.30 18.91 10.30
C GLU A 3 -5.71 19.09 8.84
N THR A 4 -5.81 20.34 8.37
CA THR A 4 -6.11 20.66 6.98
C THR A 4 -5.03 20.11 6.04
N ALA A 5 -3.75 20.23 6.40
CA ALA A 5 -2.65 19.68 5.63
C ALA A 5 -2.69 18.15 5.57
N LEU A 6 -2.99 17.48 6.69
CA LEU A 6 -3.19 16.03 6.75
C LEU A 6 -4.34 15.56 5.86
N LEU A 7 -5.47 16.29 5.88
CA LEU A 7 -6.64 15.97 5.08
C LEU A 7 -6.34 16.12 3.58
N ILE A 8 -5.69 17.22 3.18
CA ILE A 8 -5.25 17.44 1.78
C ILE A 8 -4.26 16.35 1.35
N ALA A 9 -3.26 16.03 2.17
CA ALA A 9 -2.29 14.98 1.87
C ALA A 9 -2.94 13.60 1.72
N THR A 10 -3.92 13.29 2.58
CA THR A 10 -4.70 12.04 2.51
C THR A 10 -5.47 11.95 1.20
N ILE A 11 -6.17 13.02 0.80
CA ILE A 11 -6.91 13.08 -0.48
C ILE A 11 -5.96 12.85 -1.66
N ILE A 12 -4.81 13.53 -1.67
CA ILE A 12 -3.79 13.36 -2.72
C ILE A 12 -3.31 11.91 -2.78
N LEU A 13 -3.02 11.28 -1.63
CA LEU A 13 -2.60 9.87 -1.57
C LEU A 13 -3.68 8.93 -2.09
N VAL A 14 -4.96 9.18 -1.79
CA VAL A 14 -6.08 8.40 -2.32
C VAL A 14 -6.11 8.50 -3.85
N ILE A 15 -6.01 9.70 -4.41
CA ILE A 15 -5.96 9.91 -5.87
C ILE A 15 -4.77 9.17 -6.49
N LEU A 16 -3.57 9.30 -5.90
CA LEU A 16 -2.37 8.60 -6.38
C LEU A 16 -2.44 7.08 -6.22
N THR A 17 -3.31 6.58 -5.34
CA THR A 17 -3.56 5.15 -5.19
C THR A 17 -4.36 4.63 -6.39
N PHE A 18 -5.33 5.36 -6.90
CA PHE A 18 -6.05 5.00 -8.14
C PHE A 18 -5.14 4.98 -9.36
N VAL A 19 -4.19 5.92 -9.46
CA VAL A 19 -3.16 5.89 -10.52
C VAL A 19 -2.30 4.63 -10.41
N GLY A 20 -1.93 4.24 -9.19
CA GLY A 20 -1.23 2.98 -8.93
C GLY A 20 -2.07 1.76 -9.34
N LEU A 21 -3.37 1.77 -9.05
CA LEU A 21 -4.30 0.71 -9.41
C LEU A 21 -4.39 0.53 -10.93
N TYR A 22 -4.48 1.63 -11.66
CA TYR A 22 -4.43 1.61 -13.12
C TYR A 22 -3.12 0.97 -13.64
N ARG A 23 -1.97 1.36 -13.08
CA ARG A 23 -0.67 0.76 -13.42
C ARG A 23 -0.57 -0.73 -13.07
N ALA A 24 -1.18 -1.16 -11.97
CA ALA A 24 -1.20 -2.56 -11.55
C ALA A 24 -2.00 -3.45 -12.53
N VAL A 25 -3.03 -2.90 -13.19
CA VAL A 25 -3.84 -3.62 -14.18
C VAL A 25 -3.19 -3.58 -15.57
N VAL A 26 -2.76 -2.39 -16.01
CA VAL A 26 -2.28 -2.16 -17.40
C VAL A 26 -0.78 -2.46 -17.56
N GLY A 27 -0.05 -2.72 -16.47
CA GLY A 27 1.39 -3.00 -16.52
C GLY A 27 1.75 -4.07 -17.56
N PRO A 28 2.74 -3.83 -18.45
CA PRO A 28 3.06 -4.74 -19.54
C PRO A 28 3.76 -6.01 -19.05
N THR A 29 4.60 -5.90 -18.03
CA THR A 29 5.29 -7.03 -17.41
C THR A 29 4.68 -7.40 -16.07
N VAL A 30 4.86 -8.66 -15.64
CA VAL A 30 4.41 -9.11 -14.31
C VAL A 30 5.17 -8.37 -13.19
N GLU A 31 6.44 -8.03 -13.45
CA GLU A 31 7.29 -7.25 -12.55
C GLU A 31 6.74 -5.83 -12.34
N ASP A 32 6.32 -5.14 -13.42
CA ASP A 32 5.70 -3.81 -13.31
C ASP A 32 4.44 -3.83 -12.46
N ARG A 33 3.61 -4.87 -12.63
CA ARG A 33 2.38 -5.04 -11.85
C ARG A 33 2.70 -5.31 -10.38
N MET A 34 3.72 -6.12 -10.09
CA MET A 34 4.15 -6.40 -8.72
C MET A 34 4.66 -5.12 -8.03
N VAL A 35 5.49 -4.33 -8.70
CA VAL A 35 5.98 -3.05 -8.16
C VAL A 35 4.82 -2.07 -7.91
N ALA A 36 3.84 -2.02 -8.82
CA ALA A 36 2.64 -1.20 -8.63
C ALA A 36 1.81 -1.64 -7.42
N ILE A 37 1.62 -2.96 -7.21
CA ILE A 37 0.93 -3.50 -6.03
C ILE A 37 1.66 -3.13 -4.74
N ASN A 38 2.99 -3.28 -4.71
CA ASN A 38 3.79 -2.88 -3.55
C ASN A 38 3.66 -1.38 -3.25
N MET A 39 3.69 -0.54 -4.29
CA MET A 39 3.49 0.90 -4.16
C MET A 39 2.09 1.24 -3.60
N ILE A 40 1.04 0.51 -4.01
CA ILE A 40 -0.32 0.67 -3.48
C ILE A 40 -0.35 0.30 -1.99
N ALA A 41 0.22 -0.83 -1.60
CA ALA A 41 0.24 -1.28 -0.21
C ALA A 41 0.88 -0.24 0.73
N THR A 42 1.99 0.37 0.31
CA THR A 42 2.63 1.45 1.08
C THR A 42 1.73 2.68 1.21
N LYS A 43 1.05 3.11 0.13
CA LYS A 43 0.12 4.25 0.20
C LYS A 43 -1.07 3.99 1.11
N VAL A 44 -1.68 2.80 1.01
CA VAL A 44 -2.81 2.41 1.88
C VAL A 44 -2.37 2.42 3.34
N THR A 45 -1.20 1.86 3.66
CA THR A 45 -0.63 1.89 5.01
C THR A 45 -0.48 3.33 5.51
N THR A 46 0.08 4.22 4.70
CA THR A 46 0.23 5.64 5.06
C THR A 46 -1.12 6.33 5.26
N ILE A 47 -2.13 6.04 4.43
CA ILE A 47 -3.49 6.58 4.57
C ILE A 47 -4.09 6.16 5.93
N ILE A 48 -3.91 4.91 6.35
CA ILE A 48 -4.40 4.43 7.66
C ILE A 48 -3.74 5.20 8.81
N VAL A 49 -2.43 5.46 8.73
CA VAL A 49 -1.71 6.27 9.72
C VAL A 49 -2.23 7.72 9.73
N MET A 50 -2.47 8.33 8.57
CA MET A 50 -3.03 9.68 8.51
C MET A 50 -4.44 9.74 9.13
N ILE A 51 -5.27 8.72 8.92
CA ILE A 51 -6.59 8.60 9.56
C ILE A 51 -6.44 8.46 11.08
N ALA A 52 -5.45 7.71 11.56
CA ALA A 52 -5.15 7.59 12.99
C ALA A 52 -4.89 8.96 13.65
N LEU A 53 -4.12 9.81 12.95
CA LEU A 53 -3.81 11.17 13.40
C LEU A 53 -5.03 12.08 13.36
N LEU A 54 -5.84 12.02 12.29
CA LEU A 54 -7.05 12.84 12.15
C LEU A 54 -8.12 12.48 13.20
N GLN A 55 -8.27 11.19 13.52
CA GLN A 55 -9.27 10.70 14.46
C GLN A 55 -8.77 10.72 15.92
N ASN A 56 -7.49 11.01 16.17
CA ASN A 56 -6.84 10.88 17.48
C ASN A 56 -7.02 9.50 18.15
N GLN A 57 -7.13 8.43 17.35
CA GLN A 57 -7.36 7.08 17.82
C GLN A 57 -6.16 6.18 17.51
N LYS A 58 -5.43 5.77 18.55
CA LYS A 58 -4.21 4.95 18.41
C LYS A 58 -4.45 3.58 17.80
N PHE A 59 -5.66 3.03 17.95
CA PHE A 59 -6.04 1.74 17.39
C PHE A 59 -5.79 1.62 15.87
N PHE A 60 -5.95 2.71 15.11
CA PHE A 60 -5.65 2.71 13.68
C PHE A 60 -4.16 2.51 13.37
N VAL A 61 -3.25 2.86 14.29
CA VAL A 61 -1.82 2.60 14.13
C VAL A 61 -1.54 1.10 14.16
N ASP A 62 -2.22 0.35 15.04
CA ASP A 62 -2.08 -1.10 15.09
C ASP A 62 -2.55 -1.75 13.78
N VAL A 63 -3.67 -1.27 13.23
CA VAL A 63 -4.16 -1.68 11.90
C VAL A 63 -3.15 -1.36 10.81
N ALA A 64 -2.53 -0.17 10.83
CA ALA A 64 -1.51 0.20 9.87
C ALA A 64 -0.27 -0.72 9.94
N LEU A 65 0.18 -1.07 11.15
CA LEU A 65 1.31 -2.00 11.33
C LEU A 65 1.01 -3.38 10.76
N VAL A 66 -0.21 -3.91 10.99
CA VAL A 66 -0.64 -5.17 10.38
C VAL A 66 -0.66 -5.07 8.86
N TYR A 67 -1.20 -3.99 8.30
CA TYR A 67 -1.21 -3.77 6.85
C TYR A 67 0.20 -3.65 6.25
N ALA A 68 1.13 -3.01 6.95
CA ALA A 68 2.53 -2.90 6.53
C ALA A 68 3.17 -4.29 6.42
N LEU A 69 2.97 -5.14 7.43
CA LEU A 69 3.46 -6.52 7.44
C LEU A 69 2.82 -7.37 6.35
N LEU A 70 1.49 -7.27 6.17
CA LEU A 70 0.77 -7.98 5.12
C LEU A 70 1.26 -7.59 3.72
N GLY A 71 1.45 -6.29 3.47
CA GLY A 71 1.99 -5.79 2.21
C GLY A 71 3.39 -6.36 1.92
N PHE A 72 4.27 -6.34 2.92
CA PHE A 72 5.62 -6.89 2.81
C PHE A 72 5.63 -8.40 2.53
N ILE A 73 4.84 -9.17 3.28
CA ILE A 73 4.72 -10.63 3.10
C ILE A 73 4.18 -10.94 1.70
N THR A 74 3.18 -10.18 1.23
CA THR A 74 2.60 -10.34 -0.11
C THR A 74 3.66 -10.11 -1.19
N THR A 75 4.44 -9.04 -1.09
CA THR A 75 5.50 -8.74 -2.05
C THR A 75 6.60 -9.81 -2.06
N ILE A 76 7.03 -10.31 -0.90
CA ILE A 76 7.99 -11.44 -0.83
C ILE A 76 7.40 -12.71 -1.43
N GLY A 77 6.12 -13.00 -1.14
CA GLY A 77 5.41 -14.15 -1.67
C GLY A 77 5.36 -14.12 -3.20
N LEU A 78 4.96 -12.99 -3.78
CA LEU A 78 4.96 -12.78 -5.23
C LEU A 78 6.37 -12.90 -5.81
N ALA A 79 7.38 -12.26 -5.22
CA ALA A 79 8.76 -12.35 -5.70
C ALA A 79 9.25 -13.80 -5.74
N LYS A 80 8.98 -14.59 -4.70
CA LYS A 80 9.31 -16.02 -4.68
C LYS A 80 8.56 -16.82 -5.75
N LEU A 81 7.28 -16.53 -5.96
CA LEU A 81 6.47 -17.17 -6.99
C LEU A 81 7.05 -16.92 -8.39
N LEU A 82 7.46 -15.68 -8.67
CA LEU A 82 8.04 -15.30 -9.96
C LEU A 82 9.41 -15.94 -10.19
N MET A 83 10.27 -15.99 -9.16
CA MET A 83 11.61 -16.57 -9.29
C MET A 83 11.62 -18.10 -9.38
N LYS A 84 10.73 -18.80 -8.65
CA LYS A 84 10.73 -20.27 -8.56
C LYS A 84 9.60 -20.95 -9.33
N GLY A 85 8.60 -20.21 -9.81
CA GLY A 85 7.39 -20.76 -10.41
C GLY A 85 6.47 -21.54 -9.45
N LYS A 86 6.80 -21.62 -8.15
CA LYS A 86 6.06 -22.37 -7.12
C LYS A 86 6.17 -21.68 -5.75
N LEU A 87 5.07 -21.66 -5.00
CA LEU A 87 5.00 -21.10 -3.64
C LEU A 87 5.20 -22.21 -2.59
N GLY A 88 6.40 -22.80 -2.51
CA GLY A 88 6.67 -23.92 -1.59
C GLY A 88 7.87 -24.76 -2.01
N LYS A 89 8.23 -25.78 -1.21
CA LYS A 89 9.08 -26.87 -1.70
C LYS A 89 8.32 -27.64 -2.78
#